data_AF-A0A1F6R6W4-F1
#
_entry.id   AF-A0A1F6R6W4-F1
#
_cell.length_a   1.000
_cell.length_b   1.000
_cell.length_c   1.000
_cell.angle_alpha   90.00
_cell.angle_beta   90.00
_cell.angle_gamma   90.00
#
_symmetry.space_group_name_H-M   'P 1'
#
loop_
_entity.id
_entity.type
_entity.pdbx_description
1 polymer ?
#
loop_
_entity_poly.entity_id
_entity_poly.type
_entity_poly.pdbx_seq_one_letter_code
_entity_poly.pdbx_strand_id
1 'polypeptide(L)'
;MDILAVIGIVAGIFIGMIGAVIIVVALGAIVEGYVLTILWGWFIIPIFHLPPLTIAPAIGIALVVGLLTYHSNPDVEEKKRTGWEQFALLMGKLFARPLVVLAFGWGVHKFM
;
A
#
# COMPACT_ATOMS: atom_id res chain seq x y z
N MET A 1 -39.77 10.31 3.62
CA MET A 1 -38.53 10.68 2.92
C MET A 1 -38.76 10.48 1.45
N ASP A 2 -38.57 11.52 0.66
CA ASP A 2 -38.87 11.51 -0.77
C ASP A 2 -37.80 10.66 -1.48
N ILE A 3 -38.19 9.96 -2.56
CA ILE A 3 -37.28 9.05 -3.29
C ILE A 3 -35.99 9.77 -3.74
N LEU A 4 -36.09 11.06 -4.08
CA LEU A 4 -34.96 11.91 -4.43
C LEU A 4 -33.96 12.11 -3.27
N ALA A 5 -34.46 12.26 -2.04
CA ALA A 5 -33.60 12.40 -0.85
C ALA A 5 -32.83 11.10 -0.55
N VAL A 6 -33.47 9.95 -0.76
CA VAL A 6 -32.83 8.63 -0.57
C VAL A 6 -31.72 8.42 -1.61
N ILE A 7 -31.97 8.75 -2.88
CA ILE A 7 -30.96 8.66 -3.96
C ILE A 7 -29.74 9.54 -3.67
N GLY A 8 -29.97 10.77 -3.19
CA GLY A 8 -28.89 11.70 -2.83
C GLY A 8 -27.98 11.15 -1.72
N ILE A 9 -28.56 10.56 -0.68
CA ILE A 9 -27.80 9.96 0.43
C ILE A 9 -26.97 8.77 -0.06
N VAL A 10 -27.57 7.88 -0.86
CA VAL A 10 -26.88 6.69 -1.39
C VAL A 10 -25.72 7.08 -2.31
N ALA A 11 -25.91 8.07 -3.20
CA ALA A 11 -24.86 8.57 -4.07
C ALA A 11 -23.70 9.19 -3.27
N GLY A 12 -24.00 9.96 -2.22
CA GLY A 12 -22.99 10.54 -1.34
C GLY A 12 -22.13 9.48 -0.64
N ILE A 13 -22.76 8.42 -0.13
CA ILE A 13 -22.04 7.29 0.49
C ILE A 13 -21.14 6.60 -0.53
N PHE A 14 -21.63 6.38 -1.75
CA PHE A 14 -20.87 5.69 -2.80
C PHE A 14 -19.63 6.47 -3.24
N ILE A 15 -19.76 7.79 -3.44
CA ILE A 15 -18.64 8.68 -3.77
C ILE A 15 -17.62 8.68 -2.62
N GLY A 16 -18.08 8.77 -1.37
CA GLY A 16 -17.23 8.71 -0.19
C GLY A 16 -16.42 7.41 -0.11
N MET A 17 -17.07 6.26 -0.39
CA MET A 17 -16.39 4.96 -0.41
C MET A 17 -15.32 4.87 -1.49
N ILE A 18 -15.61 5.33 -2.72
CA ILE A 18 -14.62 5.35 -3.80
C ILE A 18 -13.42 6.22 -3.42
N GLY A 19 -13.67 7.42 -2.89
CA GLY A 19 -12.61 8.31 -2.41
C GLY A 19 -11.73 7.66 -1.35
N ALA A 20 -12.33 6.98 -0.37
CA ALA A 20 -11.59 6.27 0.67
C ALA A 20 -10.71 5.14 0.10
N VAL A 21 -11.22 4.35 -0.85
CA VAL A 21 -10.44 3.30 -1.51
C VAL A 21 -9.24 3.87 -2.25
N ILE A 22 -9.44 4.95 -3.02
CA ILE A 22 -8.35 5.61 -3.76
C ILE A 22 -7.26 6.10 -2.80
N ILE A 23 -7.65 6.70 -1.68
CA ILE A 23 -6.70 7.20 -0.67
C ILE A 23 -5.88 6.04 -0.08
N VAL A 24 -6.52 4.92 0.29
CA VAL A 24 -5.82 3.77 0.87
C VAL A 24 -4.83 3.17 -0.12
N VAL A 25 -5.22 3.02 -1.39
CA VAL A 25 -4.33 2.51 -2.45
C VAL A 25 -3.16 3.45 -2.70
N ALA A 26 -3.42 4.76 -2.78
CA ALA A 26 -2.38 5.76 -2.98
C ALA A 26 -1.36 5.77 -1.84
N LEU A 27 -1.83 5.73 -0.58
CA LEU A 27 -0.96 5.64 0.59
C LEU A 27 -0.12 4.36 0.57
N GLY A 28 -0.71 3.22 0.20
CA GLY A 28 0.01 1.95 0.07
C GLY A 28 1.14 2.04 -0.95
N ALA A 29 0.84 2.54 -2.15
CA ALA A 29 1.83 2.69 -3.22
C ALA A 29 2.98 3.65 -2.86
N ILE A 30 2.68 4.72 -2.12
CA ILE A 30 3.71 5.68 -1.65
C ILE A 30 4.64 5.01 -0.65
N VAL A 31 4.10 4.28 0.34
CA VAL A 31 4.90 3.61 1.37
C VAL A 31 5.76 2.50 0.76
N GLU A 32 5.18 1.69 -0.12
CA GLU A 32 5.91 0.64 -0.84
C GLU A 32 6.99 1.22 -1.76
N GLY A 33 6.66 2.28 -2.49
CA GLY A 33 7.61 3.00 -3.33
C GLY A 33 8.78 3.57 -2.52
N TYR A 34 8.52 4.17 -1.36
CA TYR A 34 9.57 4.68 -0.48
C TYR A 34 10.50 3.57 0.02
N VAL A 35 9.94 2.46 0.52
CA VAL A 35 10.76 1.31 0.95
C VAL A 35 11.56 0.74 -0.22
N LEU A 36 10.98 0.68 -1.42
CA LEU A 36 11.67 0.24 -2.62
C LEU A 36 12.85 1.17 -2.98
N THR A 37 12.73 2.49 -2.84
CA THR A 37 13.87 3.40 -3.09
C THR A 37 15.05 3.11 -2.15
N ILE A 38 14.79 2.81 -0.89
CA ILE A 38 15.84 2.50 0.10
C ILE A 38 16.52 1.17 -0.26
N LEU A 39 15.72 0.12 -0.48
CA LEU A 39 16.24 -1.20 -0.84
C LEU A 39 17.00 -1.15 -2.17
N TRP A 40 16.54 -0.36 -3.13
CA TRP A 40 17.23 -0.13 -4.39
C TRP A 40 18.60 0.51 -4.15
N GLY A 41 18.66 1.51 -3.28
CA GLY A 41 19.91 2.15 -2.87
C GLY A 41 20.90 1.19 -2.25
N TRP A 42 20.43 0.27 -1.40
CA TRP A 42 21.29 -0.69 -0.70
C TRP A 42 21.74 -1.85 -1.59
N PHE A 43 20.84 -2.42 -2.40
CA PHE A 43 21.12 -3.68 -3.08
C PHE A 43 21.39 -3.52 -4.58
N ILE A 44 20.77 -2.56 -5.25
CA ILE A 44 20.86 -2.45 -6.72
C ILE A 44 21.98 -1.50 -7.14
N ILE A 45 22.10 -0.33 -6.50
CA ILE A 45 23.14 0.65 -6.85
C ILE A 45 24.55 0.06 -6.73
N PRO A 46 24.96 -0.59 -5.63
CA PRO A 46 26.34 -1.07 -5.49
C PRO A 46 26.71 -2.20 -6.45
N ILE A 47 25.72 -3.01 -6.87
CA ILE A 47 25.94 -4.17 -7.74
C ILE A 47 25.93 -3.75 -9.21
N PHE A 48 24.90 -3.00 -9.62
CA PHE A 48 24.64 -2.69 -11.03
C PHE A 48 25.11 -1.30 -11.46
N HIS A 49 25.63 -0.49 -10.53
CA HIS A 49 26.09 0.88 -10.79
C HIS A 49 25.03 1.77 -11.44
N LEU A 50 23.76 1.54 -11.09
CA LEU A 50 22.61 2.26 -11.64
C LEU A 50 22.40 3.60 -10.91
N PRO A 51 21.82 4.60 -11.59
CA PRO A 51 21.47 5.86 -10.95
C PRO A 51 20.43 5.67 -9.83
N PRO A 52 20.43 6.55 -8.81
CA PRO A 52 19.50 6.48 -7.69
C PRO A 52 18.05 6.64 -8.16
N LEU A 53 17.18 5.78 -7.63
CA LEU A 53 15.77 5.76 -7.97
C LEU A 53 15.04 6.89 -7.24
N THR A 54 14.38 7.78 -7.99
CA THR A 54 13.54 8.84 -7.41
C THR A 54 12.15 8.31 -7.04
N ILE A 55 11.39 9.06 -6.23
CA ILE A 55 10.09 8.61 -5.69
C ILE A 55 9.09 8.27 -6.81
N ALA A 56 9.03 9.08 -7.88
CA ALA A 56 8.09 8.89 -8.99
C ALA A 56 8.26 7.53 -9.72
N PRO A 57 9.44 7.15 -10.23
CA PRO A 57 9.64 5.83 -10.83
C PRO A 57 9.52 4.69 -9.82
N ALA A 58 9.83 4.91 -8.54
CA ALA A 58 9.62 3.89 -7.50
C ALA A 58 8.14 3.57 -7.28
N ILE A 59 7.27 4.58 -7.24
CA ILE A 59 5.81 4.39 -7.19
C ILE A 59 5.35 3.65 -8.46
N GLY A 60 5.85 4.03 -9.64
CA GLY A 60 5.53 3.33 -10.88
C GLY A 60 5.87 1.84 -10.83
N ILE A 61 7.06 1.49 -10.35
CA ILE A 61 7.47 0.08 -10.18
C ILE A 61 6.60 -0.61 -9.12
N ALA A 62 6.32 0.04 -7.99
CA ALA A 62 5.47 -0.52 -6.94
C ALA A 62 4.06 -0.84 -7.46
N LEU A 63 3.46 0.05 -8.27
CA LEU A 63 2.17 -0.18 -8.91
C LEU A 63 2.21 -1.35 -9.91
N VAL A 64 3.25 -1.42 -10.75
CA VAL A 64 3.42 -2.53 -11.71
C VAL A 64 3.60 -3.85 -10.97
N VAL A 65 4.47 -3.90 -9.95
CA VAL A 65 4.68 -5.10 -9.13
C VAL A 65 3.39 -5.48 -8.42
N GLY A 66 2.68 -4.52 -7.82
CA GLY A 66 1.40 -4.74 -7.16
C GLY A 66 0.33 -5.32 -8.10
N LEU A 67 0.29 -4.86 -9.36
CA LEU A 67 -0.58 -5.42 -10.39
C LEU A 67 -0.20 -6.86 -10.74
N LEU A 68 1.10 -7.16 -10.82
CA LEU A 68 1.63 -8.47 -11.20
C LEU A 68 1.59 -9.50 -10.06
N THR A 69 1.66 -9.06 -8.81
CA THR A 69 1.69 -9.93 -7.63
C THR A 69 0.36 -9.96 -6.89
N TYR A 70 -0.76 -10.06 -7.60
CA TYR A 70 -2.09 -10.16 -7.00
C TYR A 70 -2.12 -11.15 -5.81
N HIS A 71 -2.11 -10.60 -4.59
CA HIS A 71 -2.25 -11.40 -3.37
C HIS A 71 -3.74 -11.43 -3.05
N SER A 72 -4.43 -12.44 -3.58
CA SER A 72 -5.69 -12.91 -3.00
C SER A 72 -5.45 -13.08 -1.50
N ASN A 73 -6.15 -12.30 -0.67
CA ASN A 73 -6.09 -12.47 0.77
C ASN A 73 -7.04 -13.63 1.09
N PRO A 74 -6.54 -14.85 1.38
CA PRO A 74 -7.43 -15.92 1.80
C PRO A 74 -7.92 -15.52 3.19
N ASP A 75 -9.23 -15.59 3.37
CA ASP A 75 -9.90 -15.57 4.67
C ASP A 75 -9.75 -14.27 5.47
N VAL A 76 -10.42 -13.22 4.99
CA VAL A 76 -11.14 -12.38 5.94
C VAL A 76 -12.30 -13.24 6.45
N GLU A 77 -12.07 -14.04 7.49
CA GLU A 77 -13.19 -14.56 8.29
C GLU A 77 -14.12 -13.37 8.57
N GLU A 78 -15.41 -13.49 8.21
CA GLU A 78 -16.47 -12.53 8.49
C GLU A 78 -16.70 -12.40 10.02
N LYS A 79 -15.69 -11.98 10.76
CA LYS A 79 -15.89 -11.43 12.08
C LYS A 79 -16.42 -10.02 11.87
N LYS A 80 -17.56 -9.72 12.50
CA LYS A 80 -18.12 -8.36 12.60
C LYS A 80 -17.11 -7.45 13.32
N ARG A 81 -16.09 -6.99 12.58
CA ARG A 81 -15.07 -6.10 13.11
C ARG A 81 -15.59 -4.67 13.02
N THR A 82 -15.47 -3.94 14.12
CA THR A 82 -15.80 -2.51 14.21
C THR A 82 -15.01 -1.75 13.13
N GLY A 83 -15.55 -0.66 12.56
CA GLY A 83 -14.87 0.07 11.48
C GLY A 83 -13.43 0.50 11.82
N TRP A 84 -13.16 0.77 13.10
CA TRP A 84 -11.83 1.05 13.62
C TRP A 84 -10.87 -0.15 13.57
N GLU A 85 -11.33 -1.36 13.85
CA GLU A 85 -10.52 -2.57 13.79
C GLU A 85 -10.15 -2.91 12.34
N GLN A 86 -11.09 -2.73 11.40
CA GLN A 86 -10.81 -2.92 9.97
C GLN A 86 -9.77 -1.91 9.49
N PHE A 87 -9.92 -0.64 9.87
CA PHE A 87 -8.93 0.38 9.56
C PHE A 87 -7.56 0.05 10.17
N ALA A 88 -7.50 -0.35 11.44
CA ALA A 88 -6.26 -0.74 12.10
C ALA A 88 -5.59 -1.95 11.45
N LEU A 89 -6.35 -2.95 11.00
CA LEU A 89 -5.81 -4.10 10.25
C LEU A 89 -5.27 -3.69 8.88
N LEU A 90 -6.00 -2.85 8.15
CA LEU A 90 -5.57 -2.37 6.84
C LEU A 90 -4.29 -1.53 6.95
N MET A 91 -4.23 -0.61 7.91
CA MET A 91 -3.03 0.16 8.21
C MET A 91 -1.89 -0.75 8.68
N GLY A 92 -2.16 -1.69 9.59
CA GLY A 92 -1.19 -2.68 10.03
C GLY A 92 -0.62 -3.47 8.85
N LYS A 93 -1.46 -3.93 7.92
CA LYS A 93 -1.01 -4.64 6.72
C LYS A 93 -0.19 -3.75 5.78
N LEU A 94 -0.61 -2.50 5.58
CA LEU A 94 0.08 -1.51 4.75
C LEU A 94 1.49 -1.22 5.25
N PHE A 95 1.69 -1.09 6.55
CA PHE A 95 2.99 -0.68 7.12
C PHE A 95 3.84 -1.87 7.57
N ALA A 96 3.25 -2.93 8.14
CA ALA A 96 4.01 -4.03 8.71
C ALA A 96 4.85 -4.76 7.66
N ARG A 97 4.27 -5.08 6.49
CA ARG A 97 5.00 -5.80 5.45
C ARG A 97 6.21 -4.98 4.93
N PRO A 98 6.05 -3.73 4.46
CA PRO A 98 7.19 -2.94 4.01
C PRO A 98 8.23 -2.72 5.11
N LEU A 99 7.81 -2.51 6.37
CA LEU A 99 8.74 -2.34 7.49
C LEU A 99 9.54 -3.62 7.80
N VAL A 100 8.92 -4.80 7.76
CA VAL A 100 9.61 -6.09 7.95
C VAL A 100 10.63 -6.30 6.84
N VAL A 101 10.24 -6.04 5.59
CA VAL A 101 11.17 -6.15 4.44
C VAL A 101 12.32 -5.16 4.58
N LEU A 102 12.05 -3.92 4.98
CA LEU A 102 13.06 -2.90 5.20
C LEU A 102 14.01 -3.28 6.35
N ALA A 103 13.50 -3.78 7.47
CA ALA A 103 14.29 -4.22 8.60
C ALA A 103 15.21 -5.39 8.23
N PHE A 104 14.69 -6.36 7.46
CA PHE A 104 15.47 -7.46 6.94
C PHE A 104 16.55 -6.95 5.97
N GLY A 105 16.18 -6.08 5.04
CA GLY A 105 17.12 -5.45 4.10
C GLY A 105 18.24 -4.68 4.82
N TRP A 106 17.92 -3.95 5.89
CA TRP A 106 18.90 -3.24 6.68
C TRP A 106 19.89 -4.19 7.36
N GLY A 107 19.40 -5.33 7.86
CA GLY A 107 20.22 -6.38 8.45
C GLY A 107 21.22 -6.94 7.43
N VAL A 108 20.77 -7.27 6.22
CA VAL A 108 21.64 -7.80 5.16
C VAL A 108 22.64 -6.74 4.69
N HIS A 109 22.20 -5.49 4.51
CA HIS A 109 23.06 -4.40 4.06
C HIS A 109 24.31 -4.23 4.94
N LYS A 110 24.21 -4.48 6.26
CA LYS A 110 25.37 -4.40 7.18
C LYS A 110 26.49 -5.39 6.88
N PHE A 111 26.22 -6.46 6.15
CA PHE A 111 27.21 -7.49 5.82
C PHE A 111 27.76 -7.35 4.39
N MET A 112 27.35 -6.31 3.65
CA MET A 112 27.74 -6.03 2.27
C MET A 112 28.69 -4.84 2.18
#